data_AF-A0A1S9V8K5-F1
#
_entry.id   AF-A0A1S9V8K5-F1
#
_cell.length_a   1.000
_cell.length_b   1.000
_cell.length_c   1.000
_cell.angle_alpha   90.00
_cell.angle_beta   90.00
_cell.angle_gamma   90.00
#
_symmetry.space_group_name_H-M   'P 1'
#
loop_
_entity.id
_entity.type
_entity.pdbx_description
1 polymer ?
#
loop_
_entity_poly.entity_id
_entity_poly.type
_entity_poly.pdbx_seq_one_letter_code
_entity_poly.pdbx_strand_id
1 'polypeptide(L)'
;MMQVILVPDKKNISRLISSDYTELMNEYEGNNQRKNVKAYSNLSLVDFMSEDGNGNTRCIILTVDENFVLSINHQQDLEELPFDIFIYIIQNNQVVRM
;
A
#
# COMPACT_ATOMS: atom_id res chain seq x y z
N MET A 1 26.43 -28.52 -0.06
CA MET A 1 25.70 -27.35 -0.61
C MET A 1 24.27 -27.44 -0.13
N MET A 2 23.78 -26.42 0.56
CA MET A 2 22.38 -26.34 0.99
C MET A 2 21.68 -25.35 0.06
N GLN A 3 20.67 -25.81 -0.67
CA GLN A 3 19.85 -24.95 -1.53
C GLN A 3 18.57 -24.61 -0.77
N VAL A 4 18.38 -23.34 -0.45
CA VAL A 4 17.12 -22.84 0.12
C VAL A 4 16.19 -22.56 -1.06
N ILE A 5 15.08 -23.29 -1.13
CA ILE A 5 14.02 -23.05 -2.12
C ILE A 5 12.90 -22.31 -1.39
N LEU A 6 12.78 -21.01 -1.66
CA LEU A 6 11.65 -20.21 -1.19
C LEU A 6 10.51 -20.38 -2.20
N VAL A 7 9.47 -21.13 -1.82
CA VAL A 7 8.23 -21.23 -2.59
C VAL A 7 7.26 -20.23 -2.00
N PRO A 8 6.78 -19.22 -2.76
CA PRO A 8 5.80 -18.28 -2.25
C PRO A 8 4.51 -19.02 -1.90
N ASP A 9 4.12 -18.97 -0.62
CA ASP A 9 2.81 -19.45 -0.19
C ASP A 9 1.76 -18.47 -0.69
N LYS A 10 0.88 -18.93 -1.58
CA LYS A 10 -0.20 -18.13 -2.16
C LYS A 10 -1.17 -17.59 -1.10
N LYS A 11 -1.12 -18.08 0.14
CA LYS A 11 -1.96 -17.59 1.25
C LYS A 11 -1.64 -16.17 1.72
N ASN A 12 -0.44 -15.65 1.44
CA ASN A 12 0.01 -14.36 1.98
C ASN A 12 0.32 -13.31 0.90
N ILE A 13 -0.18 -13.50 -0.33
CA ILE A 13 0.03 -12.56 -1.45
C ILE A 13 -1.26 -11.77 -1.68
N SER A 14 -1.45 -10.73 -0.88
CA SER A 14 -2.62 -9.85 -0.93
C SER A 14 -2.27 -8.46 -1.48
N ARG A 15 -1.00 -8.04 -1.35
CA ARG A 15 -0.53 -6.72 -1.77
C ARG A 15 -0.39 -6.63 -3.29
N LEU A 16 -0.84 -5.52 -3.83
CA LEU A 16 -0.80 -5.23 -5.26
C LEU A 16 0.55 -4.67 -5.70
N ILE A 17 0.83 -4.76 -7.01
CA ILE A 17 2.01 -4.13 -7.61
C ILE A 17 1.71 -2.64 -7.82
N SER A 18 2.36 -1.77 -7.05
CA SER A 18 2.03 -0.33 -7.02
C SER A 18 2.05 0.33 -8.40
N SER A 19 3.03 0.00 -9.24
CA SER A 19 3.18 0.62 -10.57
C SER A 19 1.91 0.49 -11.41
N ASP A 20 1.21 -0.63 -11.28
CA ASP A 20 0.03 -0.97 -12.08
C ASP A 20 -1.20 -0.14 -11.68
N TYR A 21 -1.17 0.50 -10.51
CA TYR A 21 -2.28 1.29 -9.94
C TYR A 21 -1.96 2.79 -9.82
N THR A 22 -0.87 3.25 -10.42
CA THR A 22 -0.44 4.65 -10.30
C THR A 22 -1.49 5.63 -10.81
N GLU A 23 -2.13 5.35 -11.94
CA GLU A 23 -3.17 6.20 -12.50
C GLU A 23 -4.41 6.26 -11.61
N LEU A 24 -4.91 5.10 -11.17
CA LEU A 24 -6.04 4.98 -10.24
C LEU A 24 -5.80 5.79 -8.96
N MET A 25 -4.59 5.67 -8.39
CA MET A 25 -4.26 6.35 -7.14
C MET A 25 -4.13 7.86 -7.31
N ASN A 26 -3.58 8.33 -8.44
CA ASN A 26 -3.56 9.77 -8.74
C ASN A 26 -4.97 10.36 -8.84
N GLU A 27 -5.87 9.66 -9.54
CA GLU A 27 -7.26 10.11 -9.68
C GLU A 27 -7.99 10.08 -8.32
N TYR A 28 -7.91 8.97 -7.60
CA TYR A 28 -8.60 8.82 -6.32
C TYR A 28 -8.12 9.85 -5.28
N GLU A 29 -6.82 9.97 -5.07
CA GLU A 29 -6.27 10.93 -4.11
C GLU A 29 -6.55 12.38 -4.55
N GLY A 30 -6.45 12.67 -5.85
CA GLY A 30 -6.79 13.98 -6.41
C GLY A 30 -8.24 14.38 -6.16
N ASN A 31 -9.18 13.46 -6.34
CA ASN A 31 -10.60 13.66 -6.03
C ASN A 31 -10.85 13.90 -4.53
N ASN A 32 -9.98 13.39 -3.67
CA ASN A 32 -9.98 13.62 -2.22
C ASN A 32 -9.14 14.84 -1.80
N GLN A 33 -8.82 15.74 -2.74
CA GLN A 33 -8.04 16.97 -2.49
C GLN A 33 -6.62 16.71 -1.97
N ARG A 34 -6.09 15.52 -2.22
CA ARG A 34 -4.71 15.13 -1.92
C ARG A 34 -3.85 15.24 -3.18
N LYS A 35 -2.56 15.47 -2.98
CA LYS A 35 -1.56 15.78 -4.01
C LYS A 35 -0.29 14.98 -3.74
N ASN A 36 0.71 15.18 -4.59
CA ASN A 36 2.05 14.58 -4.47
C ASN A 36 2.00 13.05 -4.35
N VAL A 37 1.10 12.40 -5.09
CA VAL A 37 0.97 10.94 -5.08
C VAL A 37 2.24 10.32 -5.65
N LYS A 38 2.94 9.55 -4.82
CA LYS A 38 4.20 8.91 -5.16
C LYS A 38 4.09 7.41 -4.97
N ALA A 39 4.31 6.66 -6.05
CA ALA A 39 4.41 5.21 -6.01
C ALA A 39 5.79 4.75 -5.51
N TYR A 40 5.82 3.65 -4.79
CA TYR A 40 7.02 2.99 -4.29
C TYR A 40 7.12 1.56 -4.83
N SER A 41 8.32 1.00 -4.79
CA SER A 41 8.56 -0.38 -5.25
C SER A 41 7.83 -1.39 -4.35
N ASN A 42 7.52 -2.57 -4.89
CA ASN A 42 6.83 -3.63 -4.13
C ASN A 42 7.64 -4.18 -2.94
N LEU A 43 8.94 -3.85 -2.85
CA LEU A 43 9.80 -4.20 -1.71
C LEU A 43 9.81 -3.12 -0.61
N SER A 44 9.15 -1.98 -0.85
CA SER A 44 9.02 -0.90 0.14
C SER A 44 7.94 -1.23 1.16
N LEU A 45 8.00 -0.64 2.36
CA LEU A 45 7.02 -0.87 3.43
C LEU A 45 5.59 -0.45 3.05
N VAL A 46 5.46 0.54 2.18
CA VAL A 46 4.20 1.13 1.71
C VAL A 46 4.21 1.25 0.19
N ASP A 47 3.03 1.27 -0.44
CA ASP A 47 2.85 1.30 -1.89
C ASP A 47 2.84 2.72 -2.43
N PHE A 48 2.14 3.61 -1.72
CA PHE A 48 2.01 5.00 -2.10
C PHE A 48 2.20 5.94 -0.91
N MET A 49 2.58 7.17 -1.22
CA MET A 49 2.39 8.31 -0.32
C MET A 49 1.62 9.42 -1.01
N SER A 50 0.87 10.20 -0.25
CA SER A 50 0.18 11.41 -0.71
C SER A 50 0.11 12.45 0.40
N GLU A 51 -0.16 13.70 0.06
CA GLU A 51 -0.21 14.83 0.99
C GLU A 51 -1.50 15.63 0.79
N ASP A 52 -2.15 16.10 1.86
CA ASP A 52 -3.25 17.06 1.73
C ASP A 52 -2.75 18.52 1.58
N GLY A 53 -3.68 19.46 1.46
CA GLY A 53 -3.34 20.90 1.38
C GLY A 53 -2.68 21.49 2.63
N ASN A 54 -2.65 20.76 3.75
CA ASN A 54 -2.04 21.18 5.00
C ASN A 54 -0.67 20.52 5.25
N GLY A 55 -0.19 19.66 4.34
CA GLY A 55 1.06 18.92 4.52
C GLY A 55 0.91 17.58 5.24
N ASN A 56 -0.31 17.15 5.58
CA ASN A 56 -0.49 15.87 6.28
C ASN A 56 -0.26 14.73 5.30
N THR A 57 0.79 13.96 5.57
CA THR A 57 1.20 12.84 4.74
C THR A 57 0.43 11.58 5.10
N ARG A 58 0.02 10.85 4.07
CA ARG A 58 -0.60 9.54 4.15
C ARG A 58 0.33 8.53 3.50
N CYS A 59 0.63 7.45 4.21
CA CYS A 59 1.24 6.25 3.68
C CYS A 59 0.15 5.22 3.37
N ILE A 60 0.22 4.57 2.21
CA ILE A 60 -0.87 3.74 1.69
C ILE A 60 -0.33 2.38 1.30
N ILE A 61 -1.02 1.32 1.70
CA ILE A 61 -0.80 -0.07 1.27
C ILE A 61 -2.03 -0.51 0.47
N LEU A 62 -1.84 -1.08 -0.72
CA LEU A 62 -2.89 -1.55 -1.61
C LEU A 62 -3.07 -3.06 -1.51
N THR A 63 -4.31 -3.51 -1.41
CA THR A 63 -4.65 -4.93 -1.38
C THR A 63 -6.00 -5.18 -2.05
N VAL A 64 -6.21 -6.39 -2.54
CA VAL A 64 -7.54 -6.88 -2.98
C VAL A 64 -8.26 -7.67 -1.89
N ASP A 65 -7.55 -8.03 -0.83
CA ASP A 65 -8.08 -8.82 0.28
C ASP A 65 -8.72 -7.91 1.34
N GLU A 66 -10.05 -8.02 1.48
CA GLU A 66 -10.81 -7.29 2.51
C GLU A 66 -10.44 -7.71 3.94
N ASN A 67 -9.85 -8.88 4.14
CA ASN A 67 -9.42 -9.37 5.44
C ASN A 67 -7.91 -9.23 5.61
N PHE A 68 -7.27 -8.37 4.80
CA PHE A 68 -5.85 -8.16 4.89
C PHE A 68 -5.45 -7.68 6.29
N VAL A 69 -4.51 -8.42 6.89
CA VAL A 69 -3.89 -8.08 8.16
C VAL A 69 -2.39 -8.01 7.95
N LEU A 70 -1.76 -6.97 8.49
CA LEU A 70 -0.31 -6.84 8.48
C LEU A 70 0.30 -7.93 9.37
N SER A 71 1.42 -8.50 8.92
CA SER A 71 2.22 -9.34 9.81
C SER A 71 2.76 -8.50 10.98
N ILE A 72 3.01 -9.13 12.13
CA ILE A 72 3.56 -8.43 13.32
C ILE A 72 4.85 -7.70 12.98
N ASN A 73 5.76 -8.32 12.22
CA ASN A 73 7.02 -7.69 11.82
C ASN A 73 6.78 -6.46 10.94
N HIS A 74 5.87 -6.57 9.96
CA HIS A 74 5.55 -5.44 9.09
C HIS A 74 4.87 -4.31 9.87
N GLN A 75 4.02 -4.63 10.84
CA GLN A 75 3.44 -3.63 11.74
C GLN A 75 4.53 -2.91 12.55
N GLN A 76 5.50 -3.64 13.11
CA GLN A 76 6.62 -3.04 13.84
C GLN A 76 7.46 -2.11 12.95
N ASP A 77 7.77 -2.53 11.72
CA ASP A 77 8.50 -1.70 10.76
C ASP A 77 7.71 -0.41 10.41
N LEU A 78 6.38 -0.48 10.38
CA LEU A 78 5.50 0.65 10.09
C LEU A 78 5.35 1.60 11.29
N GLU A 79 5.44 1.10 12.53
CA GLU A 79 5.38 1.91 13.76
C GLU A 79 6.55 2.90 13.86
N GLU A 80 7.66 2.64 13.16
CA GLU A 80 8.80 3.56 13.08
C GLU A 80 8.56 4.75 12.14
N LEU A 81 7.52 4.72 11.31
CA LEU A 81 7.20 5.79 10.38
C LEU A 81 6.43 6.91 11.10
N PRO A 82 6.79 8.19 10.90
CA PRO A 82 6.11 9.33 11.53
C PRO A 82 4.81 9.71 10.82
N PHE A 83 4.21 8.81 10.04
CA PHE A 83 3.09 9.09 9.15
C PHE A 83 1.96 8.09 9.37
N ASP A 84 0.73 8.55 9.15
CA ASP A 84 -0.44 7.70 9.24
C ASP A 84 -0.44 6.66 8.10
N ILE A 85 -0.66 5.40 8.46
CA ILE A 85 -0.73 4.26 7.52
C ILE A 85 -2.18 3.91 7.22
N PHE A 86 -2.51 3.75 5.94
CA PHE A 86 -3.84 3.39 5.46
C PHE A 86 -3.77 2.16 4.55
N ILE A 87 -4.83 1.36 4.57
CA ILE A 87 -4.93 0.14 3.76
C ILE A 87 -6.10 0.33 2.80
N TYR A 88 -5.78 0.47 1.52
CA TYR A 88 -6.79 0.66 0.48
C TYR A 88 -7.15 -0.69 -0.12
N ILE A 89 -8.45 -1.00 -0.07
CA ILE A 89 -9.00 -2.19 -0.72
C ILE A 89 -9.40 -1.83 -2.14
N ILE A 90 -8.85 -2.56 -3.11
CA ILE A 90 -9.14 -2.40 -4.53
C ILE A 90 -10.10 -3.50 -5.00
N GLN A 91 -11.22 -3.10 -5.58
CA GLN A 91 -12.17 -4.00 -6.25
C GLN A 91 -12.62 -3.37 -7.56
N ASN A 92 -12.66 -4.17 -8.64
CA ASN A 92 -13.06 -3.71 -9.98
C ASN A 92 -12.32 -2.43 -10.42
N ASN A 93 -11.01 -2.34 -10.09
CA ASN A 93 -10.15 -1.19 -10.36
C ASN A 93 -10.63 0.11 -9.69
N GLN A 94 -11.21 0.02 -8.49
CA GLN A 94 -11.64 1.16 -7.68
C GLN A 94 -11.23 0.96 -6.22
N VAL A 95 -10.92 2.05 -5.53
CA VAL A 95 -10.75 2.05 -4.07
C VAL A 95 -12.14 1.97 -3.43
N VAL A 96 -12.44 0.88 -2.74
CA VAL A 96 -13.76 0.66 -2.09
C VAL A 96 -13.72 0.89 -0.59
N ARG A 97 -12.54 0.88 0.02
CA ARG A 97 -12.31 1.14 1.45
C ARG A 97 -10.89 1.66 1.67
N MET A 98 -10.71 2.50 2.69
CA MET A 98 -9.43 3.08 3.11
C MET A 98 -9.22 2.93 4.62
#